data_AF-A0A9Q3IJT2-F1
#
_entry.id   AF-A0A9Q3IJT2-F1
#
_cell.length_a   1.000
_cell.length_b   1.000
_cell.length_c   1.000
_cell.angle_alpha   90.00
_cell.angle_beta   90.00
_cell.angle_gamma   90.00
#
_symmetry.space_group_name_H-M   'P 1'
#
loop_
_entity.id
_entity.type
_entity.pdbx_description
1 polymer ?
#
loop_
_entity_poly.entity_id
_entity_poly.type
_entity_poly.pdbx_seq_one_letter_code
_entity_poly.pdbx_strand_id
1 'polypeptide(L)'
;MVGGFGALNTYTVQDRYPIPRIQETLTQLSKAKYITSMDSLKGYHQNVLMPKTKKFLRIITHCGIYEYLRMPFGIKNAPSHYQRMMNTIFPTELYEGWLIIYIDHIIICSESWSLNLERLERVLEKVKGVNIKISLKKCNFGFEELEP
;
A
#
# COMPACT_ATOMS: atom_id res chain seq x y z
N MET A 1 12.84 13.78 6.79
CA MET A 1 12.34 15.16 6.58
C MET A 1 10.92 15.07 6.06
N VAL A 2 9.96 15.64 6.78
CA VAL A 2 8.53 15.63 6.42
C VAL A 2 8.12 17.09 6.20
N GLY A 3 7.53 17.39 5.04
CA GLY A 3 7.01 18.73 4.75
C GLY A 3 5.67 18.98 5.46
N GLY A 4 5.44 20.22 5.90
CA GLY A 4 4.15 20.65 6.45
C GLY A 4 3.13 20.91 5.34
N PHE A 5 2.49 19.86 4.82
CA PHE A 5 1.56 19.97 3.68
C PHE A 5 0.12 20.39 4.06
N GLY A 6 -0.14 20.80 5.30
CA GLY A 6 -1.47 21.18 5.76
C GLY A 6 -2.16 22.23 4.89
N ALA A 7 -1.46 23.32 4.56
CA ALA A 7 -1.97 24.37 3.69
C ALA A 7 -2.17 23.87 2.24
N LEU A 8 -1.24 23.08 1.69
CA LEU A 8 -1.43 22.49 0.35
C LEU A 8 -2.68 21.60 0.31
N ASN A 9 -2.91 20.84 1.38
CA ASN A 9 -4.02 19.93 1.47
C ASN A 9 -5.36 20.67 1.45
N THR A 10 -5.48 21.91 1.94
CA THR A 10 -6.77 22.64 1.88
C THR A 10 -7.16 23.00 0.44
N TYR A 11 -6.18 23.31 -0.41
CA TYR A 11 -6.40 23.65 -1.83
C TYR A 11 -6.40 22.44 -2.77
N THR A 12 -6.04 21.26 -2.26
CA THR A 12 -6.02 20.03 -3.06
C THR A 12 -7.40 19.38 -3.07
N VAL A 13 -7.96 19.21 -4.28
CA VAL A 13 -9.19 18.45 -4.51
C VAL A 13 -9.02 17.03 -3.96
N GLN A 14 -9.95 16.61 -3.10
CA GLN A 14 -9.88 15.31 -2.45
C GLN A 14 -10.15 14.18 -3.45
N ASP A 15 -9.24 13.21 -3.51
CA ASP A 15 -9.45 11.96 -4.25
C ASP A 15 -10.22 10.96 -3.37
N ARG A 16 -11.50 10.74 -3.68
CA ARG A 16 -12.40 9.84 -2.95
C ARG A 16 -12.37 8.43 -3.54
N TYR A 17 -11.18 7.86 -3.70
CA TYR A 17 -11.05 6.47 -4.13
C TYR A 17 -11.54 5.53 -3.01
N PRO A 18 -12.32 4.48 -3.32
CA PRO A 18 -12.81 3.55 -2.32
C PRO A 18 -11.65 2.77 -1.70
N ILE A 19 -11.50 2.89 -0.39
CA ILE A 19 -10.59 2.08 0.42
C ILE A 19 -11.46 1.01 1.12
N PRO A 20 -11.06 -0.27 1.11
CA PRO A 20 -11.82 -1.33 1.74
C PRO A 20 -12.13 -1.01 3.20
N ARG A 21 -13.36 -1.34 3.63
CA ARG A 21 -13.74 -1.17 5.03
C ARG A 21 -13.13 -2.29 5.86
N ILE A 22 -12.62 -1.95 7.04
CA ILE A 22 -12.06 -2.92 7.99
C ILE A 22 -13.02 -4.09 8.25
N GLN A 23 -14.32 -3.84 8.36
CA GLN A 23 -15.34 -4.88 8.61
C GLN A 23 -15.41 -5.94 7.49
N GLU A 24 -15.28 -5.51 6.23
CA GLU A 24 -15.32 -6.40 5.06
C GLU A 24 -14.06 -7.26 5.03
N THR A 25 -12.91 -6.66 5.34
CA THR A 25 -11.63 -7.35 5.51
C THR A 25 -11.68 -8.41 6.61
N LEU A 26 -12.26 -8.10 7.78
CA LEU A 26 -12.37 -9.05 8.91
C LEU A 26 -13.21 -10.28 8.57
N THR A 27 -14.26 -10.13 7.76
CA THR A 27 -15.13 -11.25 7.36
C THR A 27 -14.41 -12.25 6.43
N GLN A 28 -13.44 -11.77 5.64
CA GLN A 28 -12.60 -12.66 4.83
C GLN A 28 -11.51 -13.33 5.68
N LEU A 29 -10.94 -12.60 6.64
CA LEU A 29 -9.94 -13.14 7.56
C LEU A 29 -10.50 -14.27 8.43
N SER A 30 -11.75 -14.16 8.88
CA SER A 30 -12.37 -15.19 9.74
C SER A 30 -12.56 -16.56 9.07
N LYS A 31 -12.49 -16.62 7.74
CA LYS A 31 -12.58 -17.87 6.96
C LYS A 31 -11.21 -18.46 6.64
N ALA A 32 -10.13 -17.70 6.84
CA ALA A 32 -8.78 -18.13 6.55
C ALA A 32 -8.25 -19.01 7.69
N LYS A 33 -7.55 -20.09 7.33
CA LYS A 33 -6.78 -20.91 8.28
C LYS A 33 -5.33 -20.44 8.38
N TYR A 34 -4.78 -19.96 7.26
CA TYR A 34 -3.44 -19.40 7.18
C TYR A 34 -3.53 -17.98 6.63
N ILE A 35 -2.89 -17.05 7.34
CA ILE A 35 -2.80 -15.67 6.93
C ILE A 35 -1.32 -15.32 6.73
N THR A 36 -1.04 -14.65 5.63
CA THR A 36 0.26 -14.04 5.36
C THR A 36 0.06 -12.55 5.18
N SER A 37 0.74 -11.73 5.99
CA SER A 37 0.69 -10.27 5.92
C SER A 37 2.03 -9.71 5.49
N MET A 38 2.00 -8.74 4.59
CA MET A 38 3.17 -8.07 4.04
C MET A 38 2.94 -6.55 4.03
N ASP A 39 4.00 -5.80 4.29
CA ASP A 39 3.98 -4.33 4.35
C ASP A 39 4.98 -3.77 3.34
N SER A 40 4.53 -2.80 2.53
CA SER A 40 5.39 -2.12 1.57
C SER A 40 6.39 -1.19 2.25
N LEU A 41 7.68 -1.40 1.98
CA LEU A 41 8.77 -0.64 2.60
C LEU A 41 8.70 0.83 2.20
N LYS A 42 8.35 1.72 3.15
CA LYS A 42 8.20 3.16 2.87
C LYS A 42 7.24 3.40 1.70
N GLY A 43 6.08 2.74 1.70
CA GLY A 43 5.18 2.58 0.55
C GLY A 43 5.06 3.81 -0.36
N TYR A 44 4.65 4.97 0.16
CA TYR A 44 4.48 6.16 -0.69
C TYR A 44 5.76 6.62 -1.38
N HIS A 45 6.92 6.54 -0.73
CA HIS A 45 8.19 6.96 -1.30
C HIS A 45 8.67 6.09 -2.45
N GLN A 46 8.01 4.97 -2.73
CA GLN A 46 8.29 4.18 -3.92
C GLN A 46 7.65 4.78 -5.18
N ASN A 47 6.62 5.63 -5.04
CA ASN A 47 5.88 6.16 -6.18
C ASN A 47 6.55 7.41 -6.76
N VAL A 48 6.81 7.42 -8.07
CA VAL A 48 7.38 8.58 -8.79
C VAL A 48 6.34 9.69 -8.91
N LEU A 49 6.75 10.91 -8.59
CA LEU A 49 5.93 12.08 -8.84
C LEU A 49 6.02 12.53 -10.30
N MET A 50 4.87 12.84 -10.89
CA MET A 50 4.84 13.50 -12.20
C MET A 50 5.59 14.85 -12.13
N PRO A 51 6.34 15.25 -13.17
CA PRO A 51 7.10 16.49 -13.17
C PRO A 51 6.28 17.73 -12.79
N LYS A 52 5.04 17.81 -13.29
CA LYS A 52 4.10 18.91 -13.00
C LYS A 52 3.68 19.02 -11.52
N THR A 53 3.77 17.92 -10.77
CA THR A 53 3.35 17.86 -9.36
C THR A 53 4.47 18.27 -8.41
N LYS A 54 5.74 18.07 -8.80
CA LYS A 54 6.92 18.31 -7.95
C LYS A 54 6.96 19.72 -7.37
N LYS A 55 6.58 20.73 -8.17
CA LYS A 55 6.56 22.15 -7.75
C LYS A 55 5.63 22.45 -6.57
N PHE A 56 4.55 21.68 -6.41
CA PHE A 56 3.62 21.84 -5.29
C PHE A 56 4.12 21.14 -4.03
N LEU A 57 5.08 20.24 -4.17
CA LEU A 57 5.66 19.44 -3.09
C LEU A 57 7.07 19.93 -2.76
N ARG A 58 7.29 21.25 -2.87
CA ARG A 58 8.55 21.87 -2.46
C ARG A 58 8.58 22.02 -0.95
N ILE A 59 9.76 21.83 -0.38
CA ILE A 59 10.03 22.12 1.03
C ILE A 59 11.12 23.16 1.13
N ILE A 60 10.97 24.06 2.08
CA ILE A 60 11.94 25.10 2.40
C ILE A 60 12.69 24.65 3.63
N THR A 61 14.01 24.67 3.54
CA THR A 61 14.93 24.37 4.65
C THR A 61 15.89 25.55 4.81
N HIS A 62 16.67 25.56 5.89
CA HIS A 62 17.72 26.56 6.10
C HIS A 62 18.80 26.53 4.99
N CYS A 63 18.95 25.41 4.28
CA CYS A 63 19.90 25.25 3.18
C CYS A 63 19.30 25.57 1.79
N GLY A 64 18.03 25.94 1.70
CA GLY A 64 17.35 26.25 0.44
C GLY A 64 16.08 25.46 0.19
N ILE A 65 15.62 25.50 -1.06
CA ILE A 65 14.35 24.92 -1.53
C ILE A 65 14.63 23.60 -2.26
N TYR A 66 13.95 22.53 -1.83
CA TYR A 66 14.09 21.20 -2.40
C TYR A 66 12.75 20.68 -2.91
N GLU A 67 12.78 19.84 -3.94
CA GLU A 67 11.60 19.18 -4.50
C GLU A 67 11.61 17.69 -4.19
N TYR A 68 10.45 17.13 -3.84
CA TYR A 68 10.31 15.68 -3.78
C TYR A 68 10.29 15.07 -5.18
N LEU A 69 11.08 14.00 -5.38
CA LEU A 69 11.05 13.18 -6.60
C LEU A 69 10.05 12.01 -6.50
N ARG A 70 9.75 11.61 -5.26
CA ARG A 70 8.84 10.52 -4.91
C ARG A 70 7.78 11.04 -3.96
N MET A 71 6.63 10.39 -3.92
CA MET A 71 5.50 10.86 -3.12
C MET A 71 5.89 10.98 -1.63
N PRO A 72 5.75 12.17 -1.01
CA PRO A 72 6.04 12.36 0.40
C PRO A 72 4.87 11.95 1.29
N PHE A 73 5.17 11.66 2.55
CA PHE A 73 4.13 11.55 3.59
C PHE A 73 3.45 12.90 3.83
N GLY A 74 2.20 12.86 4.27
CA GLY A 74 1.44 14.03 4.70
C GLY A 74 0.59 14.72 3.62
N ILE A 75 0.65 14.28 2.36
CA ILE A 75 -0.24 14.78 1.31
C ILE A 75 -1.59 14.06 1.35
N LYS A 76 -2.69 14.79 1.16
CA LYS A 76 -4.06 14.30 1.37
C LYS A 76 -4.40 13.06 0.53
N ASN A 77 -3.98 13.03 -0.73
CA ASN A 77 -4.40 12.00 -1.69
C ASN A 77 -3.44 10.80 -1.79
N ALA A 78 -2.38 10.74 -0.97
CA ALA A 78 -1.44 9.62 -1.01
C ALA A 78 -2.10 8.25 -0.78
N PRO A 79 -2.97 8.06 0.24
CA PRO A 79 -3.63 6.78 0.47
C PRO A 79 -4.49 6.33 -0.71
N SER A 80 -5.36 7.22 -1.21
CA SER A 80 -6.26 6.95 -2.34
C SER A 80 -5.50 6.56 -3.61
N HIS A 81 -4.41 7.28 -3.90
CA HIS A 81 -3.57 6.98 -5.05
C HIS A 81 -2.87 5.61 -4.89
N TYR A 82 -2.34 5.32 -3.71
CA TYR A 82 -1.65 4.07 -3.45
C TYR A 82 -2.61 2.87 -3.52
N GLN A 83 -3.80 2.98 -2.91
CA GLN A 83 -4.84 1.96 -3.01
C GLN A 83 -5.22 1.69 -4.47
N ARG A 84 -5.45 2.73 -5.27
CA ARG A 84 -5.78 2.59 -6.69
C ARG A 84 -4.68 1.88 -7.48
N MET A 85 -3.42 2.24 -7.22
CA MET A 85 -2.27 1.60 -7.83
C MET A 85 -2.26 0.11 -7.50
N MET A 86 -2.38 -0.25 -6.22
CA MET A 86 -2.39 -1.65 -5.78
C MET A 86 -3.57 -2.43 -6.37
N ASN A 87 -4.77 -1.84 -6.43
CA ASN A 87 -5.93 -2.47 -7.07
C ASN A 87 -5.72 -2.71 -8.57
N THR A 88 -4.94 -1.86 -9.23
CA THR A 88 -4.58 -2.03 -10.66
C THR A 88 -3.54 -3.14 -10.87
N ILE A 89 -2.68 -3.41 -9.87
CA ILE A 89 -1.67 -4.46 -9.93
C ILE A 89 -2.30 -5.85 -9.66
N PHE A 90 -3.27 -5.91 -8.76
CA PHE A 90 -3.89 -7.16 -8.28
C PHE A 90 -5.39 -7.33 -8.61
N PRO A 91 -5.88 -6.99 -9.83
CA PRO A 91 -7.31 -7.02 -10.11
C PRO A 91 -7.89 -8.43 -10.00
N THR A 92 -7.14 -9.43 -10.45
CA THR A 92 -7.56 -10.84 -10.45
C THR A 92 -7.63 -11.39 -9.03
N GLU A 93 -6.60 -11.17 -8.23
CA GLU A 93 -6.50 -11.71 -6.87
C GLU A 93 -7.54 -11.07 -5.92
N LEU A 94 -7.80 -9.78 -6.12
CA LEU A 94 -8.89 -9.09 -5.42
C LEU A 94 -10.26 -9.63 -5.82
N TYR A 95 -10.48 -9.92 -7.11
CA TYR A 95 -11.72 -10.52 -7.60
C TYR A 95 -11.92 -11.95 -7.07
N GLU A 96 -10.85 -12.75 -6.99
CA GLU A 96 -10.87 -14.09 -6.41
C GLU A 96 -11.11 -14.07 -4.89
N GLY A 97 -10.97 -12.91 -4.24
CA GLY A 97 -11.43 -12.68 -2.87
C GLY A 97 -10.53 -13.24 -1.76
N TRP A 98 -9.37 -13.80 -2.10
CA TRP A 98 -8.38 -14.29 -1.13
C TRP A 98 -7.26 -13.29 -0.83
N LEU A 99 -7.11 -12.25 -1.66
CA LEU A 99 -6.17 -11.16 -1.42
C LEU A 99 -6.92 -9.94 -0.91
N ILE A 100 -6.36 -9.33 0.13
CA ILE A 100 -6.85 -8.09 0.70
C ILE A 100 -5.72 -7.06 0.61
N ILE A 101 -6.06 -5.87 0.13
CA ILE A 101 -5.12 -4.77 0.03
C ILE A 101 -5.70 -3.59 0.80
N TYR A 102 -4.97 -3.14 1.81
CA TYR A 102 -5.30 -1.95 2.56
C TYR A 102 -4.10 -1.00 2.53
N ILE A 103 -4.16 -0.02 1.63
CA ILE A 103 -3.07 0.93 1.36
C ILE A 103 -1.75 0.17 1.12
N ASP A 104 -0.82 0.18 2.06
CA ASP A 104 0.50 -0.44 2.00
C ASP A 104 0.57 -1.87 2.57
N HIS A 105 -0.53 -2.34 3.16
CA HIS A 105 -0.68 -3.71 3.64
C HIS A 105 -1.29 -4.63 2.58
N ILE A 106 -0.63 -5.78 2.39
CA ILE A 106 -1.07 -6.87 1.53
C ILE A 106 -1.32 -8.07 2.43
N ILE A 107 -2.52 -8.62 2.43
CA ILE A 107 -2.90 -9.75 3.28
C ILE A 107 -3.43 -10.87 2.38
N ILE A 108 -2.84 -12.04 2.52
CA ILE A 108 -3.18 -13.26 1.79
C ILE A 108 -3.89 -14.19 2.76
N CYS A 109 -5.13 -14.56 2.42
CA CYS A 109 -5.95 -15.51 3.15
C CYS A 109 -5.88 -16.88 2.47
N SER A 110 -5.79 -17.97 3.24
CA SER A 110 -5.77 -19.34 2.68
C SER A 110 -6.33 -20.39 3.62
N GLU A 111 -6.90 -21.44 3.06
CA GLU A 111 -7.51 -22.57 3.76
C GLU A 111 -6.51 -23.69 4.09
N SER A 112 -5.39 -23.73 3.35
CA SER A 112 -4.30 -24.68 3.56
C SER A 112 -2.94 -23.99 3.38
N TRP A 113 -1.89 -24.58 3.95
CA TRP A 113 -0.53 -24.07 3.84
C TRP A 113 -0.01 -24.10 2.40
N SER A 114 -0.28 -25.18 1.67
CA SER A 114 0.13 -25.32 0.27
C SER A 114 -0.47 -24.23 -0.62
N LEU A 115 -1.75 -23.92 -0.44
CA LEU A 115 -2.44 -22.85 -1.15
C LEU A 115 -1.91 -21.47 -0.76
N ASN A 116 -1.50 -21.29 0.50
CA ASN A 116 -0.88 -20.04 0.95
C ASN A 116 0.44 -19.78 0.24
N LEU A 117 1.28 -20.81 0.09
CA LEU A 117 2.55 -20.71 -0.64
C LEU A 117 2.33 -20.37 -2.11
N GLU A 118 1.39 -21.03 -2.78
CA GLU A 118 1.03 -20.73 -4.18
C GLU A 118 0.56 -19.27 -4.35
N ARG A 119 -0.35 -18.82 -3.48
CA ARG A 119 -0.85 -17.44 -3.47
C ARG A 119 0.26 -16.43 -3.17
N LEU A 120 1.14 -16.75 -2.24
CA LEU A 120 2.30 -15.93 -1.90
C LEU A 120 3.25 -15.78 -3.08
N GLU A 121 3.56 -16.87 -3.77
CA GLU A 121 4.39 -16.85 -4.97
C GLU A 121 3.80 -15.94 -6.05
N ARG A 122 2.50 -16.10 -6.36
CA ARG A 122 1.77 -15.23 -7.30
C ARG A 122 1.87 -13.74 -6.93
N VAL A 123 1.71 -13.42 -5.65
CA VAL A 123 1.81 -12.04 -5.17
C VAL A 123 3.24 -11.51 -5.31
N LEU A 124 4.24 -12.28 -4.90
CA LEU A 124 5.65 -11.88 -4.96
C LEU A 124 6.13 -11.68 -6.41
N GLU A 125 5.67 -12.50 -7.36
CA GLU A 125 5.96 -12.33 -8.79
C GLU A 125 5.45 -10.99 -9.31
N LYS A 126 4.19 -10.65 -9.00
CA LYS A 126 3.61 -9.35 -9.40
C LYS A 126 4.35 -8.18 -8.76
N VAL A 127 4.61 -8.25 -7.45
CA VAL A 127 5.37 -7.24 -6.72
C VAL A 127 6.75 -7.02 -7.35
N LYS A 128 7.45 -8.10 -7.70
CA LYS A 128 8.74 -8.07 -8.37
C LYS A 128 8.63 -7.42 -9.75
N GLY A 129 7.61 -7.76 -10.53
CA GLY A 129 7.35 -7.19 -11.86
C GLY A 129 7.14 -5.68 -11.85
N VAL A 130 6.50 -5.14 -10.80
CA VAL A 130 6.28 -3.68 -10.64
C VAL A 130 7.33 -2.99 -9.76
N ASN A 131 8.35 -3.72 -9.32
CA ASN A 131 9.45 -3.26 -8.49
C ASN A 131 9.00 -2.59 -7.17
N ILE A 132 7.90 -3.07 -6.57
CA ILE A 132 7.53 -2.69 -5.20
C ILE A 132 8.44 -3.43 -4.23
N LYS A 133 8.94 -2.73 -3.22
CA LYS A 133 9.78 -3.28 -2.15
C LYS A 133 8.93 -3.58 -0.93
N ILE A 134 9.09 -4.77 -0.39
CA ILE A 134 8.41 -5.24 0.82
C ILE A 134 9.39 -5.16 2.00
N SER A 135 8.88 -4.76 3.17
CA SER A 135 9.63 -4.76 4.42
C SER A 135 9.59 -6.15 5.06
N LEU A 136 10.63 -6.96 4.86
CA LEU A 136 10.70 -8.31 5.43
C LEU A 136 10.50 -8.33 6.95
N LYS A 137 11.03 -7.32 7.66
CA LYS A 137 10.89 -7.18 9.13
C LYS A 137 9.45 -7.00 9.62
N LYS A 138 8.54 -6.61 8.73
CA LYS A 138 7.12 -6.37 9.01
C LYS A 138 6.21 -7.40 8.34
N CYS A 139 6.80 -8.42 7.73
CA CYS A 139 6.04 -9.51 7.12
C CYS A 139 5.84 -10.61 8.14
N ASN A 140 4.64 -11.19 8.14
CA ASN A 140 4.32 -12.37 8.92
C ASN A 140 3.77 -13.42 7.94
N PHE A 141 4.30 -14.64 7.98
CA PHE A 141 3.99 -15.68 7.00
C PHE A 141 3.31 -16.87 7.68
N GLY A 142 2.14 -17.26 7.18
CA GLY A 142 1.50 -18.53 7.54
C GLY A 142 1.06 -18.66 8.99
N PHE A 143 0.70 -17.56 9.64
CA PHE A 143 0.22 -17.62 11.02
C PHE A 143 -1.29 -17.95 11.05
N GLU A 144 -1.73 -18.63 12.11
CA GLU A 144 -3.14 -19.01 12.32
C GLU A 144 -3.95 -17.89 12.99
N GLU A 145 -3.30 -16.92 13.66
CA GLU A 145 -3.91 -15.72 14.25
C GLU A 145 -3.06 -14.46 14.01
N LEU A 146 -3.70 -13.35 13.58
CA LEU A 146 -3.04 -12.03 13.48
C LEU A 146 -2.68 -11.58 14.90
N GLU A 147 -1.40 -11.33 15.20
CA GLU A 147 -1.03 -10.70 16.48
C GLU A 147 -1.77 -9.35 16.63
N PRO A 148 -2.34 -9.07 17.83
CA PRO A 148 -3.20 -7.92 18.10
C PRO A 148 -2.49 -6.56 18.03
#